data_AF-A0A9X4AXY2-F1
#
_entry.id   AF-A0A9X4AXY2-F1
#
_cell.length_a   1.000
_cell.length_b   1.000
_cell.length_c   1.000
_cell.angle_alpha   90.00
_cell.angle_beta   90.00
_cell.angle_gamma   90.00
#
_symmetry.space_group_name_H-M   'P 1'
#
loop_
_entity.id
_entity.type
_entity.pdbx_description
1 polymer ?
#
loop_
_entity_poly.entity_id
_entity_poly.type
_entity_poly.pdbx_seq_one_letter_code
_entity_poly.pdbx_strand_id
1 'polypeptide(L)'
;MDTRLPPMLLDDFAQARETRTWTISGPNSRIELAPALEESEVIPGLVSFGMDGGGGVWYCDVEDRLGGGAGSIIHLHLSGDYGDARRAAPSYAELRARLARGFNPYDLPTLDEEASKNPPRNVRVPGIEGLVDVKSVHARTRRPAEVVSAHDVLAAGLPARGGESIYLTDEGRVQFVTLAARAVVDGIACAAGTPLSLHPVTGRPLRFTPAEPLVIDGLPLRADHEVYVYDPVFSASASGVLDRDHDVGGVPLAAGTRVVLRGEAQALVSGTLRGAATIGGKPLAAGTWFELLGDTLYQTRPPANHA
;
A
#
# COMPACT_ATOMS: atom_id res chain seq x y z
N MET A 1 -29.93 12.34 0.23
CA MET A 1 -29.63 11.77 -1.11
C MET A 1 -29.18 12.94 -1.97
N ASP A 2 -28.01 12.84 -2.58
CA ASP A 2 -27.40 13.96 -3.30
C ASP A 2 -28.16 14.25 -4.59
N THR A 3 -28.73 15.46 -4.71
CA THR A 3 -29.53 15.87 -5.86
C THR A 3 -28.71 16.14 -7.12
N ARG A 4 -27.38 16.13 -7.01
CA ARG A 4 -26.46 16.29 -8.15
C ARG A 4 -26.27 15.00 -8.94
N LEU A 5 -26.73 13.86 -8.43
CA LEU A 5 -26.66 12.59 -9.16
C LEU A 5 -27.57 12.61 -10.40
N PRO A 6 -27.22 11.86 -11.48
CA PRO A 6 -28.03 11.78 -12.68
C PRO A 6 -29.46 11.28 -12.40
N PRO A 7 -30.49 11.79 -13.09
CA PRO A 7 -31.90 11.42 -12.83
C PRO A 7 -32.15 9.90 -12.83
N MET A 8 -31.57 9.18 -13.79
CA MET A 8 -31.69 7.72 -13.88
C MET A 8 -31.11 6.98 -12.66
N LEU A 9 -30.06 7.51 -12.04
CA LEU A 9 -29.50 6.95 -10.81
C LEU A 9 -30.40 7.28 -9.61
N LEU A 10 -31.00 8.47 -9.58
CA LEU A 10 -31.99 8.83 -8.56
C LEU A 10 -33.22 7.91 -8.64
N ASP A 11 -33.67 7.59 -9.85
CA ASP A 11 -34.78 6.66 -10.10
C ASP A 11 -34.45 5.24 -9.63
N ASP A 12 -33.25 4.74 -9.93
CA ASP A 12 -32.81 3.41 -9.45
C ASP A 12 -32.74 3.34 -7.92
N PHE A 13 -32.31 4.42 -7.25
CA PHE A 13 -32.38 4.52 -5.78
C PHE A 13 -33.82 4.55 -5.25
N ALA A 14 -34.74 5.24 -5.93
CA ALA A 14 -36.15 5.25 -5.55
C ALA A 14 -36.77 3.85 -5.71
N GLN A 15 -36.50 3.19 -6.84
CA GLN A 15 -36.92 1.82 -7.11
C GLN A 15 -36.32 0.82 -6.11
N ALA A 16 -35.05 0.96 -5.75
CA ALA A 16 -34.39 0.11 -4.76
C ALA A 16 -35.06 0.21 -3.37
N ARG A 17 -35.47 1.43 -2.97
CA ARG A 17 -36.23 1.63 -1.72
C ARG A 17 -37.60 0.97 -1.76
N GLU A 18 -38.31 1.09 -2.88
CA GLU A 18 -39.64 0.52 -3.05
C GLU A 18 -39.60 -1.02 -3.06
N THR A 19 -38.68 -1.59 -3.83
CA THR A 19 -38.58 -3.03 -4.08
C THR A 19 -37.70 -3.78 -3.08
N ARG A 20 -36.97 -3.04 -2.22
CA ARG A 20 -35.90 -3.56 -1.35
C ARG A 20 -34.80 -4.33 -2.10
N THR A 21 -34.64 -4.06 -3.39
CA THR A 21 -33.59 -4.65 -4.24
C THR A 21 -32.50 -3.62 -4.47
N TRP A 22 -31.35 -3.81 -3.82
CA TRP A 22 -30.25 -2.85 -3.84
C TRP A 22 -29.13 -3.22 -4.81
N THR A 23 -29.35 -4.18 -5.69
CA THR A 23 -28.29 -4.70 -6.55
C THR A 23 -28.62 -4.53 -8.02
N ILE A 24 -27.69 -3.93 -8.76
CA ILE A 24 -27.67 -3.89 -10.22
C ILE A 24 -26.56 -4.83 -10.68
N SER A 25 -26.93 -5.95 -11.30
CA SER A 25 -25.98 -6.98 -11.70
C SER A 25 -25.84 -7.08 -13.21
N GLY A 26 -24.60 -7.22 -13.66
CA GLY A 26 -24.22 -7.76 -14.96
C GLY A 26 -23.54 -9.13 -14.82
N PRO A 27 -23.17 -9.78 -15.93
CA PRO A 27 -22.49 -11.09 -15.90
C PRO A 27 -21.19 -11.12 -15.09
N ASN A 28 -20.40 -10.04 -15.13
CA ASN A 28 -19.04 -9.99 -14.58
C ASN A 28 -18.86 -8.96 -13.46
N SER A 29 -19.89 -8.18 -13.15
CA SER A 29 -19.80 -7.08 -12.20
C SER A 29 -21.17 -6.76 -11.63
N ARG A 30 -21.19 -6.17 -10.43
CA ARG A 30 -22.41 -5.75 -9.76
C ARG A 30 -22.19 -4.40 -9.08
N ILE A 31 -23.30 -3.72 -8.81
CA ILE A 31 -23.36 -2.53 -7.99
C ILE A 31 -24.38 -2.79 -6.89
N GLU A 32 -23.91 -2.92 -5.67
CA GLU A 32 -24.70 -2.82 -4.45
C GLU A 32 -24.90 -1.33 -4.16
N LEU A 33 -26.06 -0.80 -4.54
CA LEU A 33 -26.45 0.59 -4.32
C LEU A 33 -26.45 0.90 -2.83
N ALA A 34 -25.73 1.93 -2.44
CA ALA A 34 -25.65 2.40 -1.06
C ALA A 34 -25.68 3.93 -1.06
N PRO A 35 -26.60 4.56 -0.30
CA PRO A 35 -26.62 6.01 -0.17
C PRO A 35 -25.44 6.45 0.70
N ALA A 36 -24.38 6.95 0.07
CA ALA A 36 -23.14 7.46 0.69
C ALA A 36 -22.43 6.45 1.61
N LEU A 37 -21.23 6.03 1.22
CA LEU A 37 -20.28 5.50 2.20
C LEU A 37 -19.83 6.70 3.03
N GLU A 38 -19.91 6.61 4.37
CA GLU A 38 -19.38 7.66 5.25
C GLU A 38 -17.93 7.94 4.87
N GLU A 39 -17.74 9.12 4.27
CA GLU A 39 -16.48 9.83 4.08
C GLU A 39 -15.28 8.97 3.65
N SER A 40 -15.31 8.42 2.44
CA SER A 40 -14.05 8.29 1.72
C SER A 40 -13.66 9.70 1.25
N GLU A 41 -12.90 10.45 2.06
CA GLU A 41 -12.30 11.76 1.74
C GLU A 41 -11.41 11.76 0.47
N VAL A 42 -11.32 10.63 -0.23
CA VAL A 42 -10.29 10.32 -1.23
C VAL A 42 -10.30 11.29 -2.40
N ILE A 43 -11.48 11.74 -2.89
CA ILE A 43 -11.55 12.66 -4.04
C ILE A 43 -12.73 13.64 -3.92
N PRO A 44 -12.47 14.94 -3.60
CA PRO A 44 -13.50 15.98 -3.59
C PRO A 44 -14.25 16.09 -4.93
N GLY A 45 -15.57 16.23 -4.89
CA GLY A 45 -16.43 16.36 -6.08
C GLY A 45 -16.92 15.04 -6.67
N LEU A 46 -16.50 13.89 -6.14
CA LEU A 46 -17.09 12.59 -6.43
C LEU A 46 -18.20 12.25 -5.44
N VAL A 47 -19.31 11.72 -5.94
CA VAL A 47 -20.41 11.23 -5.11
C VAL A 47 -20.50 9.72 -5.25
N SER A 48 -20.17 8.98 -4.18
CA SER A 48 -20.30 7.52 -4.14
C SER A 48 -21.77 7.11 -4.23
N PHE A 49 -22.07 6.05 -4.99
CA PHE A 49 -23.44 5.54 -5.09
C PHE A 49 -23.58 4.01 -4.97
N GLY A 50 -22.47 3.28 -4.82
CA GLY A 50 -22.53 1.85 -4.53
C GLY A 50 -21.17 1.17 -4.45
N MET A 51 -21.18 -0.12 -4.14
CA MET A 51 -20.00 -0.98 -4.05
C MET A 51 -20.12 -2.20 -4.96
N ASP A 52 -19.01 -2.81 -5.38
CA ASP A 52 -19.04 -4.09 -6.10
C ASP A 52 -19.06 -5.33 -5.19
N GLY A 53 -18.88 -5.12 -3.88
CA GLY A 53 -18.80 -6.16 -2.85
C GLY A 53 -17.46 -6.92 -2.80
N GLY A 54 -16.49 -6.50 -3.62
CA GLY A 54 -15.09 -6.92 -3.56
C GLY A 54 -14.16 -5.81 -3.06
N GLY A 55 -14.71 -4.73 -2.52
CA GLY A 55 -13.97 -3.56 -2.07
C GLY A 55 -13.86 -2.44 -3.10
N GLY A 56 -14.46 -2.57 -4.29
CA GLY A 56 -14.59 -1.47 -5.24
C GLY A 56 -15.79 -0.58 -4.95
N VAL A 57 -15.61 0.72 -5.13
CA VAL A 57 -16.62 1.76 -4.94
C VAL A 57 -16.90 2.45 -6.27
N TRP A 58 -18.18 2.69 -6.53
CA TRP A 58 -18.67 3.40 -7.70
C TRP A 58 -19.01 4.85 -7.35
N TYR A 59 -18.48 5.77 -8.14
CA TYR A 59 -18.67 7.20 -7.97
C TYR A 59 -19.23 7.85 -9.23
N CYS A 60 -20.00 8.90 -9.04
CA CYS A 60 -20.37 9.85 -10.07
C CYS A 60 -19.53 11.12 -9.91
N ASP A 61 -18.81 11.51 -10.96
CA ASP A 61 -18.10 12.79 -11.01
C ASP A 61 -19.09 13.90 -11.37
N VAL A 62 -19.69 14.50 -10.35
CA VAL A 62 -20.75 15.52 -10.53
C VAL A 62 -20.20 16.91 -10.89
N GLU A 63 -18.88 17.10 -10.79
CA GLU A 63 -18.20 18.38 -10.99
C GLU A 63 -17.14 18.35 -12.12
N ASP A 64 -17.03 17.24 -12.85
CA ASP A 64 -16.00 17.01 -13.87
C ASP A 64 -14.56 17.18 -13.35
N ARG A 65 -14.31 16.73 -12.12
CA ARG A 65 -13.00 16.85 -11.46
C ARG A 65 -11.94 15.98 -12.12
N LEU A 66 -12.36 14.91 -12.78
CA LEU A 66 -11.45 13.99 -13.45
C LEU A 66 -11.35 14.27 -14.95
N GLY A 67 -12.16 15.16 -15.55
CA GLY A 67 -12.10 15.48 -16.99
C GLY A 67 -12.79 14.44 -17.89
N GLY A 68 -13.76 13.69 -17.35
CA GLY A 68 -14.59 12.73 -18.08
C GLY A 68 -15.93 13.29 -18.54
N GLY A 69 -16.22 14.54 -18.20
CA GLY A 69 -17.54 15.17 -18.26
C GLY A 69 -18.30 15.00 -16.94
N ALA A 70 -19.07 16.02 -16.57
CA ALA A 70 -19.97 15.94 -15.43
C ALA A 70 -21.00 14.83 -15.63
N GLY A 71 -21.18 13.98 -14.62
CA GLY A 71 -22.00 12.77 -14.67
C GLY A 71 -21.25 11.51 -15.11
N SER A 72 -19.95 11.59 -15.38
CA SER A 72 -19.12 10.42 -15.68
C SER A 72 -18.99 9.51 -14.46
N ILE A 73 -18.81 8.21 -14.73
CA ILE A 73 -18.78 7.16 -13.72
C ILE A 73 -17.36 6.67 -13.54
N ILE A 74 -16.96 6.64 -12.28
CA ILE A 74 -15.63 6.25 -11.82
C ILE A 74 -15.75 5.01 -10.95
N HIS A 75 -14.81 4.10 -11.10
CA HIS A 75 -14.63 2.98 -10.19
C HIS A 75 -13.26 3.10 -9.51
N LEU A 76 -13.22 2.89 -8.20
CA LEU A 76 -12.00 2.94 -7.41
C LEU A 76 -12.07 1.88 -6.31
N HIS A 77 -10.98 1.13 -6.12
CA HIS A 77 -10.87 0.17 -5.02
C HIS A 77 -10.63 0.91 -3.69
N LEU A 78 -11.20 0.43 -2.58
CA LEU A 78 -11.09 1.04 -1.25
C LEU A 78 -9.64 1.15 -0.74
N SER A 79 -8.75 0.30 -1.25
CA SER A 79 -7.31 0.35 -0.95
C SER A 79 -6.49 1.11 -1.99
N GLY A 80 -7.13 1.67 -3.02
CA GLY A 80 -6.47 2.40 -4.10
C GLY A 80 -6.52 3.90 -3.88
N ASP A 81 -5.58 4.60 -4.49
CA ASP A 81 -5.50 6.06 -4.47
C ASP A 81 -6.08 6.67 -5.75
N TYR A 82 -6.04 8.00 -5.89
CA TYR A 82 -6.55 8.72 -7.08
C TYR A 82 -6.05 8.10 -8.40
N GLY A 83 -4.78 7.71 -8.46
CA GLY A 83 -4.16 7.14 -9.65
C GLY A 83 -4.77 5.80 -10.09
N ASP A 84 -5.29 5.03 -9.13
CA ASP A 84 -5.92 3.72 -9.35
C ASP A 84 -7.38 3.81 -9.82
N ALA A 85 -7.95 5.02 -9.83
CA ALA A 85 -9.31 5.22 -10.32
C ALA A 85 -9.42 4.87 -11.80
N ARG A 86 -10.61 4.42 -12.22
CA ARG A 86 -10.90 4.01 -13.60
C ARG A 86 -12.14 4.70 -14.10
N ARG A 87 -12.10 5.23 -15.33
CA ARG A 87 -13.27 5.83 -16.00
C ARG A 87 -14.18 4.75 -16.56
N ALA A 88 -15.08 4.25 -15.73
CA ALA A 88 -15.96 3.15 -16.10
C ALA A 88 -16.91 3.48 -17.26
N ALA A 89 -17.49 4.68 -17.27
CA ALA A 89 -18.41 5.11 -18.31
C ALA A 89 -18.55 6.65 -18.36
N PRO A 90 -18.89 7.24 -19.52
CA PRO A 90 -19.19 8.67 -19.64
C PRO A 90 -20.51 9.09 -18.96
N SER A 91 -21.38 8.13 -18.64
CA SER A 91 -22.63 8.39 -17.92
C SER A 91 -23.15 7.13 -17.23
N TYR A 92 -24.07 7.30 -16.28
CA TYR A 92 -24.72 6.17 -15.61
C TYR A 92 -25.54 5.28 -16.56
N ALA A 93 -26.18 5.87 -17.58
CA ALA A 93 -26.92 5.12 -18.59
C ALA A 93 -25.99 4.19 -19.39
N GLU A 94 -24.83 4.70 -19.79
CA GLU A 94 -23.81 3.91 -20.51
C GLU A 94 -23.19 2.84 -19.60
N LEU A 95 -22.97 3.13 -18.32
CA LEU A 95 -22.54 2.12 -17.34
C LEU A 95 -23.53 0.94 -17.30
N ARG A 96 -24.83 1.21 -17.19
CA ARG A 96 -25.85 0.14 -17.16
C ARG A 96 -25.85 -0.69 -18.44
N ALA A 97 -25.72 -0.05 -19.60
CA ALA A 97 -25.60 -0.74 -20.88
C ALA A 97 -24.33 -1.60 -20.97
N ARG A 98 -23.22 -1.15 -20.36
CA ARG A 98 -21.96 -1.90 -20.27
C ARG A 98 -22.07 -3.09 -19.31
N LEU A 99 -22.62 -2.90 -18.12
CA LEU A 99 -22.82 -3.98 -17.14
C LEU A 99 -23.67 -5.10 -17.73
N ALA A 100 -24.77 -4.77 -18.42
CA ALA A 100 -25.61 -5.76 -19.10
C ALA A 100 -24.86 -6.61 -20.15
N ARG A 101 -23.74 -6.09 -20.69
CA ARG A 101 -22.86 -6.76 -21.66
C ARG A 101 -21.65 -7.47 -21.04
N GLY A 102 -21.55 -7.54 -19.71
CA GLY A 102 -20.44 -8.21 -19.02
C GLY A 102 -19.20 -7.34 -18.83
N PHE A 103 -19.36 -6.02 -18.78
CA PHE A 103 -18.28 -5.11 -18.41
C PHE A 103 -17.70 -5.43 -17.02
N ASN A 104 -16.37 -5.43 -16.92
CA ASN A 104 -15.61 -5.48 -15.67
C ASN A 104 -14.74 -4.21 -15.58
N PRO A 105 -14.87 -3.39 -14.52
CA PRO A 105 -14.08 -2.17 -14.40
C PRO A 105 -12.58 -2.43 -14.37
N TYR A 106 -12.11 -3.58 -13.90
CA TYR A 106 -10.68 -3.91 -13.85
C TYR A 106 -10.05 -4.17 -15.23
N ASP A 107 -10.85 -4.28 -16.29
CA ASP A 107 -10.35 -4.38 -17.68
C ASP A 107 -9.97 -3.00 -18.25
N LEU A 108 -10.30 -1.91 -17.55
CA LEU A 108 -9.96 -0.54 -17.96
C LEU A 108 -8.62 -0.11 -17.38
N PRO A 109 -7.89 0.75 -18.11
CA PRO A 109 -6.68 1.35 -17.58
C PRO A 109 -7.01 2.24 -16.38
N THR A 110 -6.07 2.33 -15.45
CA THR A 110 -6.11 3.31 -14.37
C THR A 110 -5.88 4.72 -14.91
N LEU A 111 -6.22 5.76 -14.14
CA LEU A 111 -5.94 7.14 -14.52
C LEU A 111 -4.43 7.38 -14.69
N ASP A 112 -3.60 6.76 -13.86
CA ASP A 112 -2.14 6.85 -13.98
C ASP A 112 -1.65 6.16 -15.27
N GLU A 113 -2.20 5.00 -15.64
CA GLU A 113 -1.89 4.35 -16.91
C GLU A 113 -2.33 5.19 -18.11
N GLU A 114 -3.52 5.82 -18.04
CA GLU A 114 -3.98 6.76 -19.07
C GLU A 114 -3.04 7.96 -19.20
N ALA A 115 -2.60 8.52 -18.08
CA ALA A 115 -1.69 9.64 -18.04
C ALA A 115 -0.28 9.27 -18.53
N SER A 116 0.09 7.99 -18.42
CA SER A 116 1.42 7.45 -18.74
C SER A 116 1.55 6.91 -20.16
N LYS A 117 0.57 7.11 -21.06
CA LYS A 117 0.61 6.58 -22.43
C LYS A 117 1.83 7.00 -23.25
N ASN A 118 2.38 8.19 -22.99
CA ASN A 118 3.55 8.73 -23.69
C ASN A 118 4.47 9.44 -22.69
N PRO A 119 5.18 8.70 -21.82
CA PRO A 119 5.92 9.32 -20.75
C PRO A 119 7.23 9.92 -21.32
N PRO A 120 7.63 11.11 -20.84
CA PRO A 120 8.80 11.80 -21.37
C PRO A 120 10.09 11.05 -21.05
N ARG A 121 11.07 11.15 -21.95
CA ARG A 121 12.39 10.50 -21.84
C ARG A 121 13.51 11.51 -21.76
N ASN A 122 14.61 11.14 -21.12
CA ASN A 122 15.80 11.97 -20.93
C ASN A 122 15.46 13.38 -20.39
N VAL A 123 14.63 13.44 -19.35
CA VAL A 123 14.19 14.69 -18.73
C VAL A 123 14.84 14.92 -17.37
N ARG A 124 14.89 16.19 -16.97
CA ARG A 124 15.25 16.57 -15.59
C ARG A 124 14.02 16.49 -14.71
N VAL A 125 14.16 15.79 -13.58
CA VAL A 125 13.11 15.69 -12.56
C VAL A 125 13.62 16.39 -11.30
N PRO A 126 12.86 17.34 -10.71
CA PRO A 126 13.26 18.00 -9.47
C PRO A 126 13.61 16.99 -8.38
N GLY A 127 14.73 17.22 -7.70
CA GLY A 127 15.23 16.32 -6.67
C GLY A 127 16.03 15.13 -7.19
N ILE A 128 16.16 14.93 -8.51
CA ILE A 128 17.01 13.88 -9.10
C ILE A 128 18.13 14.53 -9.92
N GLU A 129 19.38 14.22 -9.56
CA GLU A 129 20.57 14.69 -10.27
C GLU A 129 20.86 13.81 -11.48
N GLY A 130 20.48 14.31 -12.67
CA GLY A 130 20.73 13.63 -13.92
C GLY A 130 19.57 13.75 -14.89
N LEU A 131 19.64 12.99 -15.98
CA LEU A 131 18.53 12.77 -16.88
C LEU A 131 17.93 11.40 -16.59
N VAL A 132 16.60 11.35 -16.55
CA VAL A 132 15.84 10.11 -16.32
C VAL A 132 14.79 9.92 -17.39
N ASP A 133 14.41 8.66 -17.59
CA ASP A 133 13.22 8.29 -18.34
C ASP A 133 12.05 8.16 -17.37
N VAL A 134 10.94 8.85 -17.66
CA VAL A 134 9.70 8.65 -16.91
C VAL A 134 9.05 7.36 -17.42
N LYS A 135 8.62 6.51 -16.48
CA LYS A 135 7.87 5.28 -16.75
C LYS A 135 6.38 5.51 -16.55
N SER A 136 6.03 6.19 -15.46
CA SER A 136 4.65 6.55 -15.15
C SER A 136 4.56 7.94 -14.55
N VAL A 137 3.36 8.53 -14.62
CA VAL A 137 3.04 9.85 -14.07
C VAL A 137 1.78 9.77 -13.22
N HIS A 138 1.75 10.56 -12.16
CA HIS A 138 0.56 10.77 -11.34
C HIS A 138 -0.47 11.53 -12.15
N ALA A 139 -1.64 10.95 -12.39
CA ALA A 139 -2.70 11.57 -13.17
C ALA A 139 -3.17 12.90 -12.57
N ARG A 140 -3.19 12.96 -11.23
CA ARG A 140 -3.62 14.13 -10.44
C ARG A 140 -2.75 15.36 -10.68
N THR A 141 -1.43 15.18 -10.62
CA THR A 141 -0.46 16.29 -10.60
C THR A 141 0.33 16.41 -11.90
N ARG A 142 0.22 15.41 -12.79
CA ARG A 142 1.04 15.24 -14.00
C ARG A 142 2.54 15.17 -13.72
N ARG A 143 2.94 14.93 -12.47
CA ARG A 143 4.33 14.75 -12.07
C ARG A 143 4.75 13.31 -12.29
N PRO A 144 6.05 13.03 -12.49
CA PRO A 144 6.54 11.66 -12.56
C PRO A 144 6.18 10.87 -11.29
N ALA A 145 5.66 9.66 -11.46
CA ALA A 145 5.36 8.71 -10.39
C ALA A 145 6.45 7.63 -10.31
N GLU A 146 6.98 7.22 -11.45
CA GLU A 146 8.09 6.29 -11.56
C GLU A 146 9.08 6.79 -12.61
N VAL A 147 10.36 6.78 -12.27
CA VAL A 147 11.44 7.12 -13.20
C VAL A 147 12.55 6.09 -13.13
N VAL A 148 13.30 5.96 -14.22
CA VAL A 148 14.46 5.10 -14.33
C VAL A 148 15.61 5.89 -14.94
N SER A 149 16.81 5.71 -14.39
CA SER A 149 18.06 6.21 -14.98
C SER A 149 18.88 5.05 -15.53
N ALA A 150 19.61 5.25 -16.62
CA ALA A 150 20.56 4.23 -17.13
C ALA A 150 21.81 4.08 -16.25
N HIS A 151 22.11 5.10 -15.43
CA HIS A 151 23.27 5.16 -14.55
C HIS A 151 22.85 5.49 -13.12
N ASP A 152 23.73 5.23 -12.16
CA ASP A 152 23.52 5.67 -10.79
C ASP A 152 23.33 7.20 -10.74
N VAL A 153 22.35 7.65 -9.96
CA VAL A 153 22.01 9.07 -9.81
C VAL A 153 21.78 9.40 -8.34
N LEU A 154 21.84 10.68 -7.97
CA LEU A 154 21.39 11.11 -6.65
C LEU A 154 19.90 11.48 -6.71
N ALA A 155 19.07 10.78 -5.95
CA ALA A 155 17.64 11.05 -5.82
C ALA A 155 17.34 11.50 -4.39
N ALA A 156 17.00 12.78 -4.21
CA ALA A 156 16.89 13.45 -2.91
C ALA A 156 18.13 13.26 -2.02
N GLY A 157 19.32 13.26 -2.64
CA GLY A 157 20.60 13.01 -1.96
C GLY A 157 20.91 11.53 -1.71
N LEU A 158 20.01 10.60 -2.07
CA LEU A 158 20.23 9.17 -1.95
C LEU A 158 20.89 8.60 -3.21
N PRO A 159 21.92 7.75 -3.09
CA PRO A 159 22.55 7.11 -4.24
C PRO A 159 21.61 6.04 -4.81
N ALA A 160 20.84 6.40 -5.84
CA ALA A 160 19.91 5.51 -6.54
C ALA A 160 20.67 4.68 -7.59
N ARG A 161 20.39 3.37 -7.61
CA ARG A 161 20.99 2.42 -8.56
C ARG A 161 20.44 2.62 -9.97
N GLY A 162 21.33 2.74 -10.95
CA GLY A 162 21.00 2.75 -12.37
C GLY A 162 20.34 1.45 -12.81
N GLY A 163 19.37 1.55 -13.71
CA GLY A 163 18.55 0.45 -14.20
C GLY A 163 17.38 0.08 -13.28
N GLU A 164 17.35 0.58 -12.05
CA GLU A 164 16.26 0.34 -11.10
C GLU A 164 15.26 1.51 -11.09
N SER A 165 14.02 1.20 -10.70
CA SER A 165 12.96 2.21 -10.58
C SER A 165 13.11 3.06 -9.31
N ILE A 166 12.87 4.35 -9.48
CA ILE A 166 12.69 5.32 -8.39
C ILE A 166 11.22 5.71 -8.40
N TYR A 167 10.49 5.40 -7.33
CA TYR A 167 9.10 5.79 -7.18
C TYR A 167 9.00 7.08 -6.37
N LEU A 168 8.14 7.97 -6.83
CA LEU A 168 7.93 9.29 -6.28
C LEU A 168 6.48 9.42 -5.79
N THR A 169 6.28 10.10 -4.66
CA THR A 169 4.94 10.56 -4.26
C THR A 169 4.43 11.58 -5.28
N ASP A 170 3.14 11.90 -5.22
CA ASP A 170 2.57 12.90 -6.12
C ASP A 170 3.05 14.34 -5.85
N GLU A 171 3.66 14.60 -4.69
CA GLU A 171 4.41 15.83 -4.44
C GLU A 171 5.86 15.76 -4.96
N GLY A 172 6.29 14.64 -5.52
CA GLY A 172 7.62 14.43 -6.09
C GLY A 172 8.69 14.02 -5.07
N ARG A 173 8.30 13.54 -3.88
CA ARG A 173 9.27 13.03 -2.88
C ARG A 173 9.62 11.58 -3.20
N VAL A 174 10.86 11.16 -2.95
CA VAL A 174 11.25 9.75 -3.12
C VAL A 174 10.49 8.90 -2.10
N GLN A 175 9.75 7.91 -2.59
CA GLN A 175 9.02 6.93 -1.80
C GLN A 175 9.72 5.57 -1.81
N PHE A 176 10.31 5.18 -2.94
CA PHE A 176 11.07 3.95 -3.06
C PHE A 176 12.29 4.13 -3.97
N VAL A 177 13.42 3.54 -3.58
CA VAL A 177 14.65 3.52 -4.36
C VAL A 177 15.50 2.30 -4.00
N THR A 178 16.17 1.70 -4.98
CA THR A 178 17.24 0.74 -4.71
C THR A 178 18.56 1.48 -4.54
N LEU A 179 19.26 1.30 -3.40
CA LEU A 179 20.51 2.01 -3.17
C LEU A 179 21.67 1.46 -4.02
N ALA A 180 22.42 2.34 -4.68
CA ALA A 180 23.66 2.00 -5.38
C ALA A 180 24.82 1.77 -4.39
N ALA A 181 24.85 2.56 -3.32
CA ALA A 181 25.90 2.56 -2.30
C ALA A 181 25.29 2.67 -0.89
N ARG A 182 26.12 2.44 0.15
CA ARG A 182 25.71 2.68 1.54
C ARG A 182 25.27 4.14 1.68
N ALA A 183 24.14 4.36 2.35
CA ALA A 183 23.60 5.69 2.62
C ALA A 183 23.11 5.79 4.07
N VAL A 184 23.09 6.99 4.64
CA VAL A 184 22.51 7.24 5.96
C VAL A 184 21.19 7.98 5.78
N VAL A 185 20.11 7.43 6.32
CA VAL A 185 18.74 7.99 6.19
C VAL A 185 18.13 8.08 7.58
N ASP A 186 17.78 9.28 8.02
CA ASP A 186 17.32 9.56 9.40
C ASP A 186 18.23 8.93 10.47
N GLY A 187 19.55 9.03 10.28
CA GLY A 187 20.55 8.45 11.19
C GLY A 187 20.77 6.94 11.04
N ILE A 188 20.00 6.26 10.19
CA ILE A 188 20.12 4.81 9.95
C ILE A 188 21.06 4.55 8.76
N ALA A 189 22.16 3.85 9.02
CA ALA A 189 23.04 3.38 7.96
C ALA A 189 22.40 2.20 7.20
N CYS A 190 22.04 2.44 5.94
CA CYS A 190 21.44 1.46 5.04
C CYS A 190 22.50 0.87 4.09
N ALA A 191 22.46 -0.45 3.89
CA ALA A 191 23.40 -1.17 3.04
C ALA A 191 23.21 -0.86 1.55
N ALA A 192 24.29 -0.97 0.77
CA ALA A 192 24.20 -0.90 -0.69
C ALA A 192 23.35 -2.06 -1.23
N GLY A 193 22.60 -1.81 -2.31
CA GLY A 193 21.70 -2.78 -2.92
C GLY A 193 20.37 -2.98 -2.17
N THR A 194 20.15 -2.29 -1.05
CA THR A 194 18.87 -2.39 -0.36
C THR A 194 17.75 -1.76 -1.19
N PRO A 195 16.60 -2.44 -1.33
CA PRO A 195 15.33 -1.79 -1.61
C PRO A 195 14.98 -0.91 -0.40
N LEU A 196 14.93 0.40 -0.57
CA LEU A 196 14.61 1.37 0.47
C LEU A 196 13.22 1.94 0.20
N SER A 197 12.27 1.64 1.08
CA SER A 197 10.98 2.33 1.13
C SER A 197 11.00 3.41 2.19
N LEU A 198 10.49 4.59 1.87
CA LEU A 198 10.41 5.75 2.75
C LEU A 198 8.95 6.10 3.05
N HIS A 199 8.74 6.60 4.26
CA HIS A 199 7.45 7.13 4.66
C HIS A 199 7.13 8.36 3.80
N PRO A 200 5.95 8.42 3.16
CA PRO A 200 5.64 9.45 2.16
C PRO A 200 5.66 10.87 2.75
N VAL A 201 5.29 11.05 4.02
CA VAL A 201 5.34 12.35 4.72
C VAL A 201 6.68 12.64 5.41
N THR A 202 7.16 11.73 6.26
CA THR A 202 8.33 12.00 7.13
C THR A 202 9.67 11.70 6.48
N GLY A 203 9.70 10.93 5.39
CA GLY A 203 10.93 10.47 4.75
C GLY A 203 11.70 9.41 5.56
N ARG A 204 11.11 8.90 6.66
CA ARG A 204 11.74 7.86 7.48
C ARG A 204 11.78 6.50 6.77
N PRO A 205 12.83 5.70 6.97
CA PRO A 205 12.88 4.34 6.43
C PRO A 205 11.74 3.45 6.97
N LEU A 206 10.96 2.86 6.06
CA LEU A 206 9.92 1.86 6.36
C LEU A 206 10.34 0.45 5.97
N ARG A 207 11.17 0.32 4.93
CA ARG A 207 11.74 -0.97 4.51
C ARG A 207 13.18 -0.72 4.13
N PHE A 208 14.11 -1.44 4.74
CA PHE A 208 15.54 -1.26 4.47
C PHE A 208 16.35 -2.43 5.01
N THR A 209 17.60 -2.54 4.56
CA THR A 209 18.60 -3.44 5.11
C THR A 209 19.67 -2.61 5.81
N PRO A 210 19.85 -2.74 7.13
CA PRO A 210 20.84 -1.95 7.85
C PRO A 210 22.25 -2.46 7.58
N ALA A 211 23.19 -1.53 7.45
CA ALA A 211 24.61 -1.83 7.22
C ALA A 211 25.36 -2.15 8.52
N GLU A 212 24.73 -1.96 9.67
CA GLU A 212 25.26 -2.25 11.00
C GLU A 212 24.10 -2.61 11.95
N PRO A 213 24.35 -3.36 13.03
CA PRO A 213 23.31 -3.66 14.00
C PRO A 213 22.72 -2.38 14.59
N LEU A 214 21.42 -2.37 14.81
CA LEU A 214 20.69 -1.20 15.32
C LEU A 214 19.55 -1.62 16.23
N VAL A 215 18.95 -0.65 16.92
CA VAL A 215 17.78 -0.88 17.76
C VAL A 215 16.58 -0.11 17.20
N ILE A 216 15.50 -0.81 16.91
CA ILE A 216 14.18 -0.22 16.61
C ILE A 216 13.21 -0.72 17.66
N ASP A 217 12.52 0.18 18.34
CA ASP A 217 11.47 -0.17 19.29
C ASP A 217 11.94 -1.20 20.34
N GLY A 218 13.17 -1.04 20.82
CA GLY A 218 13.80 -1.94 21.78
C GLY A 218 14.37 -3.23 21.19
N LEU A 219 14.02 -3.60 19.96
CA LEU A 219 14.55 -4.79 19.28
C LEU A 219 15.98 -4.56 18.77
N PRO A 220 16.98 -5.34 19.22
CA PRO A 220 18.30 -5.34 18.61
C PRO A 220 18.27 -6.12 17.29
N LEU A 221 18.31 -5.40 16.16
CA LEU A 221 18.20 -5.95 14.81
C LEU A 221 19.58 -6.08 14.16
N ARG A 222 19.78 -7.20 13.47
CA ARG A 222 21.04 -7.60 12.84
C ARG A 222 21.29 -6.82 11.55
N ALA A 223 22.54 -6.48 11.29
CA ALA A 223 23.00 -6.00 9.99
C ALA A 223 22.69 -7.00 8.86
N ASP A 224 22.62 -6.50 7.62
CA ASP A 224 22.47 -7.27 6.39
C ASP A 224 21.18 -8.11 6.32
N HIS A 225 20.22 -7.86 7.20
CA HIS A 225 18.91 -8.49 7.19
C HIS A 225 17.83 -7.43 7.08
N GLU A 226 16.90 -7.65 6.16
CA GLU A 226 15.82 -6.70 5.91
C GLU A 226 14.95 -6.46 7.15
N VAL A 227 14.65 -5.19 7.37
CA VAL A 227 13.82 -4.63 8.42
C VAL A 227 12.61 -3.96 7.79
N TYR A 228 11.44 -4.21 8.36
CA TYR A 228 10.21 -3.49 8.06
C TYR A 228 9.74 -2.74 9.31
N VAL A 229 9.41 -1.48 9.12
CA VAL A 229 8.75 -0.61 10.09
C VAL A 229 7.49 -0.10 9.40
N TYR A 230 6.32 -0.49 9.90
CA TYR A 230 5.05 0.04 9.45
C TYR A 230 4.67 1.26 10.28
N ASP A 231 4.06 2.22 9.59
CA ASP A 231 3.69 3.54 10.06
C ASP A 231 2.84 3.50 11.35
N PRO A 232 3.23 4.26 12.40
CA PRO A 232 2.47 4.39 13.64
C PRO A 232 1.04 4.96 13.48
N VAL A 233 0.73 5.65 12.37
CA VAL A 233 -0.63 6.21 12.14
C VAL A 233 -1.68 5.12 11.93
N PHE A 234 -1.30 3.98 11.33
CA PHE A 234 -2.24 2.90 11.01
C PHE A 234 -1.93 1.61 11.76
N SER A 235 -0.65 1.28 11.95
CA SER A 235 -0.22 0.15 12.78
C SER A 235 1.29 0.21 13.01
N ALA A 236 1.71 0.69 14.19
CA ALA A 236 3.11 0.60 14.61
C ALA A 236 3.52 -0.88 14.66
N SER A 237 4.24 -1.37 13.65
CA SER A 237 4.74 -2.74 13.65
C SER A 237 6.16 -2.75 13.13
N ALA A 238 6.99 -3.58 13.75
CA ALA A 238 8.39 -3.73 13.39
C ALA A 238 8.70 -5.20 13.18
N SER A 239 9.48 -5.51 12.15
CA SER A 239 10.00 -6.85 11.94
C SER A 239 11.42 -6.83 11.43
N GLY A 240 12.18 -7.83 11.84
CA GLY A 240 13.59 -7.96 11.50
C GLY A 240 14.19 -9.21 12.10
N VAL A 241 15.49 -9.42 11.90
CA VAL A 241 16.23 -10.54 12.50
C VAL A 241 16.98 -10.06 13.73
N LEU A 242 16.85 -10.76 14.86
CA LEU A 242 17.56 -10.37 16.08
C LEU A 242 19.08 -10.53 15.92
N ASP A 243 19.82 -9.51 16.33
CA ASP A 243 21.29 -9.52 16.37
C ASP A 243 21.83 -10.40 17.51
N ARG A 244 21.11 -10.40 18.63
CA ARG A 244 21.45 -11.12 19.86
C ARG A 244 20.19 -11.64 20.55
N ASP A 245 20.39 -12.57 21.46
CA ASP A 245 19.33 -13.03 22.36
C ASP A 245 18.64 -11.83 23.01
N HIS A 246 17.31 -11.84 23.04
CA HIS A 246 16.54 -10.71 23.52
C HIS A 246 15.21 -11.15 24.11
N ASP A 247 14.80 -10.50 25.19
CA ASP A 247 13.53 -10.76 25.84
C ASP A 247 12.51 -9.72 25.38
N VAL A 248 11.39 -10.15 24.83
CA VAL A 248 10.29 -9.27 24.39
C VAL A 248 9.07 -9.59 25.25
N GLY A 249 8.62 -8.64 26.07
CA GLY A 249 7.47 -8.87 26.96
C GLY A 249 7.65 -10.07 27.90
N GLY A 250 8.89 -10.38 28.30
CA GLY A 250 9.23 -11.56 29.11
C GLY A 250 9.35 -12.87 28.33
N VAL A 251 9.16 -12.86 27.00
CA VAL A 251 9.38 -14.01 26.13
C VAL A 251 10.86 -14.06 25.70
N PRO A 252 11.60 -15.14 26.03
CA PRO A 252 13.02 -15.22 25.73
C PRO A 252 13.27 -15.69 24.30
N LEU A 253 13.70 -14.78 23.42
CA LEU A 253 13.93 -15.03 22.01
C LEU A 253 15.42 -15.21 21.69
N ALA A 254 15.71 -16.13 20.77
CA ALA A 254 17.06 -16.44 20.30
C ALA A 254 17.58 -15.45 19.26
N ALA A 255 18.88 -15.16 19.30
CA ALA A 255 19.58 -14.48 18.22
C ALA A 255 19.32 -15.16 16.87
N GLY A 256 19.32 -14.38 15.78
CA GLY A 256 19.11 -14.90 14.44
C GLY A 256 17.67 -15.30 14.10
N THR A 257 16.73 -15.20 15.05
CA THR A 257 15.31 -15.36 14.72
C THR A 257 14.73 -14.12 14.07
N ARG A 258 13.86 -14.32 13.07
CA ARG A 258 12.96 -13.25 12.64
C ARG A 258 11.90 -13.02 13.73
N VAL A 259 11.70 -11.76 14.09
CA VAL A 259 10.70 -11.30 15.05
C VAL A 259 9.75 -10.35 14.35
N VAL A 260 8.50 -10.38 14.78
CA VAL A 260 7.46 -9.46 14.34
C VAL A 260 6.75 -8.92 15.59
N LEU A 261 6.73 -7.60 15.75
CA LEU A 261 5.91 -6.88 16.72
C LEU A 261 4.76 -6.22 15.99
N ARG A 262 3.57 -6.21 16.60
CA ARG A 262 2.38 -5.60 16.02
C ARG A 262 1.68 -4.64 16.97
N GLY A 263 1.25 -3.51 16.42
CA GLY A 263 0.46 -2.49 17.09
C GLY A 263 1.28 -1.65 18.09
N GLU A 264 0.66 -0.60 18.62
CA GLU A 264 1.29 0.30 19.59
C GLU A 264 1.77 -0.40 20.86
N ALA A 265 1.08 -1.47 21.27
CA ALA A 265 1.46 -2.30 22.40
C ALA A 265 2.70 -3.18 22.11
N GLN A 266 3.22 -3.17 20.88
CA GLN A 266 4.36 -3.96 20.44
C GLN A 266 4.16 -5.46 20.75
N ALA A 267 2.96 -5.95 20.47
CA ALA A 267 2.60 -7.33 20.77
C ALA A 267 3.44 -8.27 19.91
N LEU A 268 4.17 -9.18 20.55
CA LEU A 268 4.96 -10.19 19.88
C LEU A 268 4.05 -11.12 19.08
N VAL A 269 4.29 -11.24 17.78
CA VAL A 269 3.54 -12.12 16.88
C VAL A 269 4.26 -13.44 16.68
N SER A 270 5.59 -13.42 16.49
CA SER A 270 6.34 -14.65 16.26
C SER A 270 7.82 -14.51 16.61
N GLY A 271 8.45 -15.66 16.83
CA GLY A 271 9.88 -15.77 17.08
C GLY A 271 10.28 -17.21 17.46
N THR A 272 11.59 -17.44 17.59
CA THR A 272 12.16 -18.70 18.09
C THR A 272 12.66 -18.50 19.51
N LEU A 273 12.27 -19.38 20.41
CA LEU A 273 12.63 -19.31 21.81
C LEU A 273 14.11 -19.68 22.06
N ARG A 274 14.84 -18.90 22.87
CA ARG A 274 16.18 -19.29 23.38
C ARG A 274 16.08 -20.23 24.59
N GLY A 275 14.98 -20.16 25.32
CA GLY A 275 14.72 -20.92 26.55
C GLY A 275 13.27 -21.40 26.61
N ALA A 276 12.97 -22.36 27.48
CA ALA A 276 11.58 -22.79 27.67
C ALA A 276 10.72 -21.64 28.18
N ALA A 277 9.50 -21.51 27.64
CA ALA A 277 8.58 -20.42 27.97
C ALA A 277 7.11 -20.84 27.79
N THR A 278 6.20 -20.14 28.45
CA THR A 278 4.76 -20.32 28.25
C THR A 278 4.24 -19.30 27.24
N ILE A 279 3.74 -19.77 26.10
CA ILE A 279 3.23 -18.94 25.00
C ILE A 279 1.77 -19.28 24.74
N GLY A 280 0.88 -18.28 24.77
CA GLY A 280 -0.57 -18.48 24.62
C GLY A 280 -1.12 -19.53 25.61
N GLY A 281 -0.59 -19.55 26.84
CA GLY A 281 -0.95 -20.51 27.89
C GLY A 281 -0.34 -21.91 27.75
N LYS A 282 0.49 -22.19 26.73
CA LYS A 282 1.11 -23.51 26.51
C LYS A 282 2.62 -23.49 26.77
N PRO A 283 3.17 -24.46 27.51
CA PRO A 283 4.61 -24.56 27.69
C PRO A 283 5.28 -25.03 26.39
N LEU A 284 6.28 -24.29 25.93
CA LEU A 284 7.09 -24.60 24.75
C LEU A 284 8.56 -24.76 25.16
N ALA A 285 9.26 -25.68 24.51
CA ALA A 285 10.68 -25.92 24.74
C ALA A 285 11.55 -24.88 24.01
N ALA A 286 12.79 -24.72 24.47
CA ALA A 286 13.81 -23.95 23.77
C ALA A 286 13.97 -24.42 22.31
N GLY A 287 14.27 -23.49 21.40
CA GLY A 287 14.40 -23.74 19.96
C GLY A 287 13.07 -23.90 19.22
N THR A 288 11.92 -23.86 19.91
CA THR A 288 10.60 -23.88 19.27
C THR A 288 10.33 -22.51 18.65
N TRP A 289 10.02 -22.50 17.35
CA TRP A 289 9.43 -21.34 16.70
C TRP A 289 7.92 -21.34 16.94
N PHE A 290 7.33 -20.16 17.12
CA PHE A 290 5.89 -20.00 17.34
C PHE A 290 5.33 -18.80 16.58
N GLU A 291 4.01 -18.80 16.41
CA GLU A 291 3.20 -17.69 15.90
C GLU A 291 1.92 -17.52 16.71
N LEU A 292 1.56 -16.27 16.96
CA LEU A 292 0.41 -15.81 17.73
C LEU A 292 -0.58 -15.07 16.81
N LEU A 293 -1.87 -15.32 17.02
CA LEU A 293 -2.96 -14.48 16.51
C LEU A 293 -3.65 -13.82 17.71
N GLY A 294 -3.32 -12.55 17.95
CA GLY A 294 -3.60 -11.90 19.24
C GLY A 294 -2.82 -12.60 20.35
N ASP A 295 -3.49 -12.99 21.43
CA ASP A 295 -2.87 -13.71 22.55
C ASP A 295 -2.92 -15.25 22.39
N THR A 296 -3.47 -15.74 21.29
CA THR A 296 -3.68 -17.18 21.07
C THR A 296 -2.54 -17.78 20.26
N LEU A 297 -1.96 -18.88 20.77
CA LEU A 297 -0.97 -19.66 20.02
C LEU A 297 -1.63 -20.31 18.80
N TYR A 298 -1.23 -19.84 17.62
CA TYR A 298 -1.75 -20.28 16.33
C TYR A 298 -0.97 -21.49 15.80
N GLN A 299 0.35 -21.38 15.73
CA GLN A 299 1.20 -22.43 15.19
C GLN A 299 2.53 -22.51 15.94
N THR A 300 3.09 -23.72 15.98
CA THR A 300 4.48 -23.96 16.40
C THR A 300 5.22 -24.80 15.38
N ARG A 301 6.54 -24.63 15.36
CA ARG A 301 7.48 -25.52 14.69
C ARG A 301 8.54 -25.92 15.72
N PRO A 302 8.65 -27.21 16.08
CA PRO A 302 9.65 -27.66 17.04
C PRO A 302 11.07 -27.41 16.50
N PRO A 303 12.09 -27.39 17.37
CA PRO A 303 13.48 -27.28 16.93
C PRO A 303 13.80 -28.37 15.90
N ALA A 304 14.60 -28.03 14.89
CA ALA A 304 15.10 -29.03 13.96
C ALA A 304 15.91 -30.06 14.76
N ASN A 305 15.51 -31.33 14.70
CA ASN A 305 16.31 -32.40 15.26
C ASN A 305 17.60 -32.47 14.44
N HIS A 306 18.70 -31.95 15.00
CA HIS A 306 20.02 -32.32 14.54
C HIS A 306 20.23 -33.79 14.95
N ALA A 307 19.94 -34.70 14.03
CA ALA A 307 20.44 -36.07 14.06
C ALA A 307 21.91 -36.10 13.63
#